data_AF-A0A9R1GTK2-F1
#
_entry.id   AF-A0A9R1GTK2-F1
#
_cell.length_a   1.000
_cell.length_b   1.000
_cell.length_c   1.000
_cell.angle_alpha   90.00
_cell.angle_beta   90.00
_cell.angle_gamma   90.00
#
_symmetry.space_group_name_H-M   'P 1'
#
loop_
_entity.id
_entity.type
_entity.pdbx_description
1 polymer ?
#
loop_
_entity_poly.entity_id
_entity_poly.type
_entity_poly.pdbx_seq_one_letter_code
_entity_poly.pdbx_strand_id
1 'polypeptide(L)'
;MALVADELKAKAEVYYDDEICQQCTRLLLKEAGLPNGLLPLKDIMECGYVEETGYVWLKQKKRIDHVFQSLGRVVSYGTEITAFAEKGRIKKVKGIKTRELMVWLPVEEISLDEPATGKLICKSIAGFSKIFPASAFHIPEKENEKANCAGPKPVVLMERAAPVVKNN
;
A
#
# COMPACT_ATOMS: atom_id res chain seq x y z
N MET A 1 -1.70 -23.42 5.88
CA MET A 1 -1.10 -22.74 4.71
C MET A 1 -0.10 -21.66 5.18
N ALA A 2 0.95 -22.04 5.90
CA ALA A 2 1.98 -21.11 6.40
C ALA A 2 3.29 -21.14 5.58
N LEU A 3 3.52 -22.23 4.84
CA LEU A 3 4.77 -22.47 4.09
C LEU A 3 5.04 -21.41 3.01
N VAL A 4 3.99 -20.94 2.32
CA VAL A 4 4.13 -19.96 1.22
C VAL A 4 4.64 -18.61 1.73
N ALA A 5 4.29 -18.19 2.95
CA ALA A 5 4.74 -16.91 3.49
C ALA A 5 6.19 -16.97 4.00
N ASP A 6 6.63 -18.13 4.50
CA ASP A 6 7.98 -18.31 5.05
C ASP A 6 9.03 -18.39 3.91
N GLU A 7 8.72 -19.11 2.83
CA GLU A 7 9.59 -19.20 1.65
C GLU A 7 9.71 -17.86 0.91
N LEU A 8 8.61 -17.10 0.79
CA LEU A 8 8.63 -15.76 0.18
C LEU A 8 9.42 -14.75 1.01
N LYS A 9 9.51 -14.95 2.33
CA LYS A 9 10.27 -14.07 3.24
C LYS A 9 11.76 -14.34 3.25
N ALA A 10 12.22 -15.47 2.71
CA ALA A 10 13.64 -15.85 2.73
C ALA A 10 14.56 -14.88 1.97
N LYS A 11 14.04 -14.17 0.96
CA LYS A 11 14.75 -13.11 0.22
C LYS A 11 14.20 -11.71 0.49
N ALA A 12 13.38 -11.56 1.52
CA ALA A 12 12.73 -10.30 1.78
C ALA A 12 13.66 -9.32 2.51
N GLU A 13 13.56 -8.05 2.15
CA GLU A 13 14.11 -6.98 2.96
C GLU A 13 13.09 -6.61 4.04
N VAL A 14 13.49 -6.79 5.29
CA VAL A 14 12.65 -6.53 6.47
C VAL A 14 13.29 -5.47 7.34
N TYR A 15 12.48 -4.50 7.72
CA TYR A 15 12.82 -3.38 8.57
C TYR A 15 11.97 -3.45 9.83
N TYR A 16 12.51 -3.09 11.00
CA TYR A 16 11.85 -3.24 12.30
C TYR A 16 11.68 -1.92 13.07
N ASP A 17 12.33 -0.84 12.62
CA ASP A 17 12.22 0.47 13.24
C ASP A 17 11.04 1.26 12.66
N ASP A 18 10.25 1.91 13.53
CA ASP A 18 9.07 2.68 13.12
C ASP A 18 9.44 3.72 12.06
N GLU A 19 10.43 4.57 12.32
CA GLU A 19 10.89 5.61 11.38
C GLU A 19 11.32 5.02 10.02
N ILE A 20 12.11 3.94 10.03
CA ILE A 20 12.57 3.28 8.80
C ILE A 20 11.39 2.65 8.06
N CYS A 21 10.46 2.00 8.77
CA CYS A 21 9.28 1.40 8.18
C CYS A 21 8.34 2.45 7.56
N GLN A 22 8.19 3.61 8.21
CA GLN A 22 7.44 4.73 7.65
C GLN A 22 8.09 5.21 6.34
N GLN A 23 9.41 5.39 6.32
CA GLN A 23 10.15 5.78 5.12
C GLN A 23 10.04 4.75 4.00
N CYS A 24 10.26 3.46 4.30
CA CYS A 24 10.09 2.35 3.36
C CYS A 24 8.70 2.36 2.73
N THR A 25 7.65 2.53 3.56
CA THR A 25 6.27 2.51 3.09
C THR A 25 5.97 3.72 2.20
N ARG A 26 6.48 4.92 2.54
CA ARG A 26 6.32 6.11 1.68
C ARG A 26 7.02 5.94 0.34
N LEU A 27 8.24 5.39 0.34
CA LEU A 27 8.97 5.09 -0.88
C LEU A 27 8.24 4.05 -1.72
N LEU A 28 7.76 2.97 -1.13
CA LEU A 28 6.97 1.95 -1.81
C LEU A 28 5.71 2.55 -2.47
N LEU A 29 4.97 3.39 -1.75
CA LEU A 29 3.79 4.08 -2.30
C LEU A 29 4.19 5.00 -3.46
N LYS A 30 5.28 5.75 -3.31
CA LYS A 30 5.81 6.64 -4.36
C LYS A 30 6.22 5.87 -5.62
N GLU A 31 6.96 4.78 -5.47
CA GLU A 31 7.39 3.91 -6.58
C GLU A 31 6.17 3.23 -7.25
N ALA A 32 5.15 2.87 -6.46
CA ALA A 32 3.89 2.37 -6.98
C ALA A 32 3.03 3.47 -7.63
N GLY A 33 3.46 4.74 -7.59
CA GLY A 33 2.71 5.90 -8.07
C GLY A 33 1.50 6.27 -7.20
N LEU A 34 1.35 5.64 -6.04
CA LEU A 34 0.22 5.79 -5.14
C LEU A 34 0.39 6.99 -4.21
N PRO A 35 -0.71 7.59 -3.74
CA PRO A 35 -0.66 8.73 -2.85
C PRO A 35 -0.01 8.37 -1.50
N ASN A 36 0.86 9.24 -1.01
CA ASN A 36 1.63 9.08 0.23
C ASN A 36 0.76 8.95 1.50
N GLY A 37 -0.47 9.45 1.49
CA GLY A 37 -1.41 9.37 2.61
C GLY A 37 -2.41 8.23 2.53
N LEU A 38 -2.16 7.22 1.68
CA LEU A 38 -3.03 6.05 1.58
C LEU A 38 -3.07 5.21 2.87
N LEU A 39 -1.99 5.23 3.66
CA LEU A 39 -1.84 4.47 4.89
C LEU A 39 -1.54 5.42 6.08
N PRO A 40 -2.19 5.23 7.24
CA PRO A 40 -1.84 5.94 8.46
C PRO A 40 -0.56 5.31 9.04
N LEU A 41 0.58 5.86 8.68
CA LEU A 41 1.91 5.38 9.08
C LEU A 41 2.19 5.68 10.56
N LYS A 42 1.76 4.80 11.46
CA LYS A 42 1.87 5.02 12.91
C LYS A 42 2.11 3.72 13.67
N ASP A 43 3.08 3.75 14.60
CA ASP A 43 3.43 2.63 15.47
C ASP A 43 3.71 1.33 14.68
N ILE A 44 4.45 1.46 13.58
CA ILE A 44 4.86 0.36 12.71
C ILE A 44 6.02 -0.36 13.36
N MET A 45 5.88 -1.68 13.51
CA MET A 45 6.88 -2.54 14.16
C MET A 45 7.70 -3.34 13.16
N GLU A 46 7.16 -3.57 11.97
CA GLU A 46 7.79 -4.39 10.95
C GLU A 46 7.27 -3.97 9.58
N CYS A 47 8.16 -3.74 8.63
CA CYS A 47 7.84 -3.56 7.22
C CYS A 47 8.72 -4.49 6.43
N GLY A 48 8.13 -5.31 5.56
CA GLY A 48 8.89 -6.18 4.68
C GLY A 48 8.44 -6.09 3.24
N TYR A 49 9.38 -6.25 2.33
CA TYR A 49 9.10 -6.36 0.91
C TYR A 49 9.97 -7.43 0.23
N VAL A 50 9.40 -8.06 -0.78
CA VAL A 50 10.07 -9.04 -1.63
C VAL A 50 10.14 -8.45 -3.03
N GLU A 51 11.31 -7.99 -3.44
CA GLU A 51 11.53 -7.39 -4.76
C GLU A 51 11.08 -8.31 -5.90
N GLU A 52 11.43 -9.60 -5.80
CA GLU A 52 11.16 -10.62 -6.83
C GLU A 52 9.67 -10.81 -7.13
N THR A 53 8.79 -10.59 -6.15
CA THR A 53 7.35 -10.86 -6.29
C THR A 53 6.48 -9.61 -6.11
N GLY A 54 7.06 -8.51 -5.64
CA GLY A 54 6.33 -7.33 -5.16
C GLY A 54 5.51 -7.60 -3.90
N TYR A 55 5.70 -8.73 -3.21
CA TYR A 55 4.98 -9.02 -1.96
C TYR A 55 5.44 -8.07 -0.86
N VAL A 56 4.49 -7.41 -0.21
CA VAL A 56 4.76 -6.46 0.87
C VAL A 56 3.90 -6.79 2.07
N TRP A 57 4.46 -6.55 3.25
CA TRP A 57 3.69 -6.62 4.49
C TRP A 57 4.11 -5.54 5.47
N LEU A 58 3.14 -5.15 6.29
CA LEU A 58 3.28 -4.17 7.34
C LEU A 58 2.68 -4.75 8.62
N LYS A 59 3.43 -4.72 9.72
CA LYS A 59 2.88 -4.96 11.04
C LYS A 59 2.92 -3.69 11.86
N GLN A 60 1.78 -3.38 12.45
CA GLN A 60 1.58 -2.24 13.33
C GLN A 60 1.14 -2.74 14.71
N LYS A 61 1.52 -1.99 15.74
CA LYS A 61 1.30 -2.39 17.15
C LYS A 61 -0.17 -2.61 17.49
N LYS A 62 -1.07 -1.83 16.88
CA LYS A 62 -2.51 -1.86 17.11
C LYS A 62 -3.25 -1.57 15.82
N ARG A 63 -4.49 -2.05 15.70
CA ARG A 63 -5.38 -1.63 14.61
C ARG A 63 -5.61 -0.12 14.65
N ILE A 64 -5.68 0.50 13.48
CA ILE A 64 -5.92 1.94 13.33
C ILE A 64 -7.17 2.13 12.48
N ASP A 65 -8.14 2.86 13.00
CA ASP A 65 -9.28 3.32 12.20
C ASP A 65 -9.01 4.77 11.79
N HIS A 66 -8.86 4.99 10.49
CA HIS A 66 -8.62 6.31 9.91
C HIS A 66 -9.87 6.83 9.22
N VAL A 67 -10.16 8.11 9.45
CA VAL A 67 -11.27 8.80 8.80
C VAL A 67 -10.70 9.74 7.74
N PHE A 68 -10.90 9.39 6.47
CA PHE A 68 -10.62 10.30 5.36
C PHE A 68 -11.71 11.35 5.31
N GLN A 69 -11.52 12.47 6.02
CA GLN A 69 -12.51 13.54 6.12
C GLN A 69 -12.92 14.08 4.74
N SER A 70 -11.95 14.26 3.84
CA SER A 70 -12.16 14.70 2.46
C SER A 70 -13.06 13.75 1.65
N LEU A 71 -13.16 12.48 2.05
CA LEU A 71 -13.98 11.45 1.41
C LEU A 71 -15.21 11.07 2.23
N GLY A 72 -15.32 11.55 3.48
CA GLY A 72 -16.34 11.13 4.43
C GLY A 72 -16.33 9.62 4.73
N ARG A 73 -15.18 8.94 4.59
CA ARG A 73 -15.08 7.48 4.73
C ARG A 73 -14.20 7.06 5.89
N VAL A 74 -14.59 5.96 6.52
CA VAL A 74 -13.81 5.28 7.57
C VAL A 74 -13.15 4.04 6.98
N VAL A 75 -11.85 3.92 7.20
CA VAL A 75 -11.03 2.78 6.77
C VAL A 75 -10.32 2.22 8.00
N SER A 76 -10.46 0.92 8.21
CA SER A 76 -9.80 0.18 9.28
C SER A 76 -8.59 -0.55 8.73
N TYR A 77 -7.47 -0.32 9.40
CA TYR A 77 -6.17 -0.92 9.13
C TYR A 77 -5.86 -1.89 10.27
N GLY A 78 -5.73 -3.17 9.94
CA GLY A 78 -5.44 -4.25 10.87
C GLY A 78 -3.99 -4.20 11.38
N THR A 79 -3.69 -5.04 12.37
CA THR A 79 -2.33 -5.15 12.93
C THR A 79 -1.33 -5.77 11.97
N GLU A 80 -1.79 -6.54 10.99
CA GLU A 80 -1.00 -7.09 9.90
C GLU A 80 -1.72 -6.75 8.59
N ILE A 81 -1.00 -6.08 7.70
CA ILE A 81 -1.44 -5.71 6.37
C ILE A 81 -0.50 -6.41 5.40
N THR A 82 -1.05 -7.11 4.42
CA THR A 82 -0.25 -7.77 3.39
C THR A 82 -0.82 -7.46 2.03
N ALA A 83 0.02 -7.25 1.03
CA ALA A 83 -0.43 -7.05 -0.34
C ALA A 83 0.67 -7.40 -1.33
N PHE A 84 0.36 -7.29 -2.61
CA PHE A 84 1.34 -7.34 -3.69
C PHE A 84 1.34 -5.98 -4.38
N ALA A 85 2.44 -5.25 -4.26
CA ALA A 85 2.64 -3.95 -4.87
C ALA A 85 3.24 -4.12 -6.27
N GLU A 86 2.69 -3.37 -7.22
CA GLU A 86 3.12 -3.23 -8.60
C GLU A 86 3.07 -1.74 -8.97
N LYS A 87 3.77 -1.36 -10.05
CA LYS A 87 3.70 0.00 -10.57
C LYS A 87 2.26 0.38 -10.93
N GLY A 88 1.69 1.37 -10.25
CA GLY A 88 0.32 1.85 -10.41
C GLY A 88 -0.77 1.01 -9.73
N ARG A 89 -0.43 -0.07 -9.01
CA ARG A 89 -1.45 -1.00 -8.46
C ARG A 89 -0.96 -1.81 -7.27
N ILE A 90 -1.83 -2.02 -6.30
CA ILE A 90 -1.68 -2.97 -5.20
C ILE A 90 -2.82 -3.96 -5.27
N LYS A 91 -2.51 -5.26 -5.27
CA LYS A 91 -3.49 -6.37 -5.37
C LYS A 91 -3.41 -7.31 -4.19
N LYS A 92 -4.46 -8.12 -4.01
CA LYS A 92 -4.61 -9.10 -2.92
C LYS A 92 -4.36 -8.48 -1.55
N VAL A 93 -4.89 -7.28 -1.34
CA VAL A 93 -4.79 -6.55 -0.07
C VAL A 93 -5.51 -7.37 1.00
N LYS A 94 -4.84 -7.54 2.15
CA LYS A 94 -5.41 -8.09 3.37
C LYS A 94 -5.09 -7.15 4.52
N GLY A 95 -5.98 -7.13 5.51
CA GLY A 95 -5.84 -6.26 6.68
C GLY A 95 -6.43 -4.86 6.50
N ILE A 96 -6.92 -4.48 5.32
CA ILE A 96 -7.60 -3.19 5.09
C ILE A 96 -9.09 -3.44 4.87
N LYS A 97 -9.93 -2.70 5.60
CA LYS A 97 -11.39 -2.75 5.48
C LYS A 97 -11.95 -1.34 5.36
N THR A 98 -12.90 -1.14 4.47
CA THR A 98 -13.66 0.10 4.35
C THR A 98 -15.04 -0.07 4.99
N ARG A 99 -15.57 0.99 5.62
CA ARG A 99 -16.94 0.98 6.13
C ARG A 99 -17.90 1.46 5.04
N GLU A 100 -18.82 0.59 4.64
CA GLU A 100 -19.86 0.89 3.64
C GLU A 100 -21.21 0.39 4.18
N LEU A 101 -22.24 1.24 4.12
CA LEU A 101 -23.60 0.92 4.59
C LEU A 101 -23.63 0.18 5.96
N MET A 102 -22.85 0.68 6.92
CA MET A 102 -22.65 0.11 8.28
C MET A 102 -21.86 -1.21 8.37
N VAL A 103 -21.49 -1.84 7.25
CA VAL A 103 -20.71 -3.09 7.22
C VAL A 103 -19.24 -2.81 6.90
N TRP A 104 -18.34 -3.62 7.46
CA TRP A 104 -16.91 -3.59 7.12
C TRP A 104 -16.63 -4.49 5.93
N LEU A 105 -16.25 -3.90 4.81
CA LEU A 105 -15.91 -4.61 3.58
C LEU A 105 -14.39 -4.64 3.39
N PRO A 106 -13.77 -5.82 3.20
CA PRO A 106 -12.34 -5.89 2.90
C PRO A 106 -12.05 -5.29 1.52
N VAL A 107 -10.92 -4.57 1.44
CA VAL A 107 -10.36 -4.09 0.18
C VAL A 107 -9.54 -5.21 -0.43
N GLU A 108 -9.76 -5.49 -1.71
CA GLU A 108 -9.03 -6.50 -2.46
C GLU A 108 -7.90 -5.89 -3.28
N GLU A 109 -8.15 -4.73 -3.85
CA GLU A 109 -7.25 -4.11 -4.82
C GLU A 109 -7.38 -2.59 -4.82
N ILE A 110 -6.27 -1.92 -5.04
CA ILE A 110 -6.15 -0.48 -5.18
C ILE A 110 -5.33 -0.23 -6.45
N SER A 111 -5.86 0.48 -7.43
CA SER A 111 -5.16 0.79 -8.68
C SER A 111 -5.32 2.25 -9.05
N LEU A 112 -4.35 2.82 -9.75
CA LEU A 112 -4.53 4.09 -10.43
C LEU A 112 -5.23 3.86 -11.76
N ASP A 113 -6.26 4.67 -12.00
CA ASP A 113 -6.79 4.89 -13.34
C ASP A 113 -5.68 5.59 -14.14
N GLU A 114 -5.47 5.16 -15.38
CA GLU A 114 -4.41 5.55 -16.32
C GLU A 114 -3.75 6.93 -16.12
N PRO A 115 -2.45 7.09 -16.47
CA PRO A 115 -1.60 8.22 -16.05
C PRO A 115 -2.12 9.65 -16.32
N ALA A 116 -3.14 9.81 -17.16
CA ALA A 116 -3.77 11.09 -17.47
C ALA A 116 -4.78 11.59 -16.42
N THR A 117 -5.34 10.71 -15.57
CA THR A 117 -6.59 11.05 -14.86
C THR A 117 -6.43 11.25 -13.35
N GLY A 118 -5.37 10.74 -12.74
CA GLY A 118 -5.09 10.93 -11.30
C GLY A 118 -6.19 10.40 -10.38
N LYS A 119 -6.91 9.34 -10.78
CA LYS A 119 -7.96 8.72 -9.98
C LYS A 119 -7.46 7.41 -9.37
N LEU A 120 -7.84 7.17 -8.13
CA LEU A 120 -7.60 5.94 -7.40
C LEU A 120 -8.86 5.07 -7.44
N ILE A 121 -8.74 3.85 -7.93
CA ILE A 121 -9.80 2.84 -7.99
C ILE A 121 -9.55 1.85 -6.85
N CYS A 122 -10.47 1.79 -5.89
CA CYS A 122 -10.45 0.81 -4.81
C CYS A 122 -11.54 -0.24 -5.07
N LYS A 123 -11.15 -1.51 -5.18
CA LYS A 123 -12.05 -2.64 -5.34
C LYS A 123 -12.16 -3.41 -4.03
N SER A 124 -13.39 -3.74 -3.65
CA SER A 124 -13.70 -4.63 -2.54
C SER A 124 -13.98 -6.04 -3.04
N ILE A 125 -13.70 -7.03 -2.19
CA ILE A 125 -13.97 -8.46 -2.45
C ILE A 125 -15.45 -8.72 -2.77
N ALA A 126 -16.36 -7.85 -2.30
CA ALA A 126 -17.79 -7.95 -2.58
C ALA A 126 -18.19 -7.44 -3.99
N GLY A 127 -17.23 -7.19 -4.90
CA GLY A 127 -17.48 -6.73 -6.27
C GLY A 127 -17.73 -5.22 -6.39
N PHE A 128 -17.74 -4.48 -5.28
CA PHE A 128 -17.87 -3.03 -5.30
C PHE A 128 -16.55 -2.37 -5.66
N SER A 129 -16.56 -1.55 -6.71
CA SER A 129 -15.44 -0.68 -7.06
C SER A 129 -15.82 0.77 -6.80
N LYS A 130 -14.93 1.53 -6.18
CA LYS A 130 -15.08 2.96 -5.94
C LYS A 130 -13.91 3.71 -6.54
N ILE A 131 -14.21 4.85 -7.13
CA ILE A 131 -13.23 5.72 -7.75
C ILE A 131 -13.15 7.00 -6.92
N PHE A 132 -11.95 7.39 -6.57
CA PHE A 132 -11.65 8.55 -5.76
C PHE A 132 -10.58 9.40 -6.44
N PRO A 133 -10.53 10.71 -6.24
CA PRO A 133 -9.40 11.51 -6.69
C PRO A 133 -8.16 11.17 -5.86
N ALA A 134 -7.01 10.92 -6.49
CA ALA A 134 -5.77 10.59 -5.77
C ALA A 134 -5.34 11.71 -4.82
N SER A 135 -5.67 12.96 -5.14
CA SER A 135 -5.42 14.13 -4.29
C SER A 135 -6.10 14.05 -2.92
N ALA A 136 -7.23 13.33 -2.78
CA ALA A 136 -7.91 13.17 -1.50
C ALA A 136 -7.14 12.28 -0.51
N PHE A 137 -6.13 11.55 -0.99
CA PHE A 137 -5.23 10.74 -0.17
C PHE A 137 -3.84 11.35 -0.09
N HIS A 138 -3.61 12.54 -0.64
CA HIS A 138 -2.35 13.22 -0.48
C HIS A 138 -2.34 13.93 0.87
N ILE A 139 -1.34 13.64 1.70
CA ILE A 139 -1.11 14.38 2.94
C ILE A 139 0.01 15.38 2.64
N PRO A 140 -0.14 16.67 3.02
CA PRO A 140 0.95 17.62 2.89
C PRO A 140 2.14 17.07 3.66
N GLU A 141 3.28 16.91 2.96
CA GLU A 141 4.52 16.46 3.58
C GLU A 141 4.88 17.49 4.65
N LYS A 142 4.63 17.16 5.92
CA LYS A 142 5.22 17.91 7.02
C LYS A 142 6.71 17.62 6.95
N GLU A 143 7.46 18.61 6.50
CA GLU A 143 8.92 18.68 6.56
C GLU A 143 9.36 18.55 8.03
N ASN A 144 9.42 17.31 8.52
CA ASN A 144 10.02 17.00 9.81
C ASN A 144 10.45 15.54 9.85
N GLU A 145 11.34 15.15 8.94
CA GLU A 145 12.20 13.99 9.12
C GLU A 145 13.58 14.41 8.62
N LYS A 146 14.47 14.74 9.56
CA LYS A 146 15.88 14.96 9.28
C LYS A 146 16.44 13.66 8.73
N ALA A 147 16.73 13.66 7.43
CA ALA A 147 17.52 12.64 6.78
C ALA A 147 18.93 12.61 7.40
N ASN A 148 19.16 11.70 8.35
CA ASN A 148 20.48 11.19 8.69
C ASN A 148 20.33 9.84 9.38
N CYS A 149 20.11 8.81 8.58
CA CYS A 149 20.56 7.43 8.77
C CYS A 149 20.42 6.74 7.42
N ALA A 150 21.30 5.79 7.09
CA ALA A 150 21.35 5.12 5.79
C ALA A 150 19.92 4.75 5.33
N GLY A 151 19.42 5.47 4.33
CA GLY A 151 18.04 5.35 3.89
C GLY A 151 17.78 3.91 3.44
N PRO A 152 16.53 3.41 3.59
CA PRO A 152 16.18 2.11 3.07
C PRO A 152 16.52 2.04 1.58
N LYS A 153 16.95 0.85 1.12
CA LYS A 153 17.35 0.69 -0.27
C LYS A 153 16.20 1.12 -1.19
N PRO A 154 16.50 1.73 -2.35
CA PRO A 154 15.47 2.07 -3.32
C PRO A 154 14.66 0.81 -3.64
N VAL A 155 13.35 0.88 -3.38
CA VAL A 155 12.44 -0.24 -3.65
C VAL A 155 12.20 -0.30 -5.14
N VAL A 156 12.85 -1.24 -5.84
CA VAL A 156 12.65 -1.41 -7.29
C VAL A 156 11.38 -2.21 -7.51
N LEU A 157 10.26 -1.53 -7.78
CA LEU A 157 9.05 -2.22 -8.19
C LEU A 157 9.19 -2.71 -9.63
N MET A 158 8.87 -3.99 -9.84
CA MET A 158 8.91 -4.62 -11.16
C MET A 158 8.06 -3.83 -12.16
N GLU A 159 8.70 -3.29 -13.19
CA GLU A 159 8.01 -2.73 -14.33
C GLU A 159 7.44 -3.90 -15.12
N ARG A 160 6.12 -4.10 -15.08
CA ARG A 160 5.52 -5.08 -15.97
C ARG A 160 5.73 -4.61 -17.40
N ALA A 161 6.45 -5.44 -18.15
CA ALA A 161 6.59 -5.32 -19.59
C ALA A 161 5.23 -5.00 -20.23
N ALA A 162 5.24 -4.01 -21.13
CA ALA A 162 4.09 -3.62 -21.93
C ALA A 162 3.37 -4.86 -22.49
N PRO A 163 2.02 -4.85 -22.60
CA PRO A 163 1.35 -5.89 -23.34
C PRO A 163 1.93 -5.89 -24.76
N VAL A 164 2.58 -6.98 -25.15
CA VAL A 164 2.93 -7.24 -26.55
C VAL A 164 1.61 -7.24 -27.31
N VAL A 165 1.31 -6.11 -27.95
CA VAL A 165 0.30 -5.99 -29.00
C VAL A 165 0.72 -6.96 -30.09
N LYS A 166 0.09 -8.13 -30.12
CA LYS A 166 0.07 -8.99 -31.29
C LYS A 166 -0.91 -8.34 -32.27
N ASN A 167 -0.39 -7.53 -33.17
CA ASN A 167 -1.13 -7.08 -34.34
C ASN A 167 -1.04 -8.19 -35.40
N ASN A 168 -2.18 -8.72 -35.82
CA ASN A 168 -2.31 -9.68 -36.91
C ASN A 168 -3.25 -9.08 -37.95
#